data_AF-H9NL46-F1
#
_entry.id   AF-H9NL46-F1
#
_cell.length_a   1.000
_cell.length_b   1.000
_cell.length_c   1.000
_cell.angle_alpha   90.00
_cell.angle_beta   90.00
_cell.angle_gamma   90.00
#
_symmetry.space_group_name_H-M   'P 1'
#
loop_
_entity.id
_entity.type
_entity.pdbx_description
1 polymer ?
#
loop_
_entity_poly.entity_id
_entity_poly.type
_entity_poly.pdbx_seq_one_letter_code
_entity_poly.pdbx_strand_id
1 'polypeptide(L)'
;ADSVETVVNAHWFDGMICIPNCDKITPGMMMAALRINIPTVFVSGGPMAAGKTSKGEVVDLSSVFEGVGAYQSGKISEEELKDIEDHGCPSCGSCSGMFTANSMNCLCEVLGLALPGNGSILAIDPRREELIKQAAEKLKILIERDIKPRDIVTEEAIDDAFALDMAMGGSTNTVLHTLALAQEAGLDYDMNRIDAVSRRVPHLCKVSPASNWHMEDIDRAGGISAILKEMSRKEGVLHLDRITATGQTLRENIAEAEIKDKEVIHSLENPHSEEGGLRILKGNLAKDGAVIKSGATEVKRFEGPCVIFNSQDEALAGIMLGKVKKGDVVVIRYEGPRGGPGMPEMLAPTSAIAGMGLGAEVALLTDGRFSGASRGISVGHISPEAAAGGMIALLEQGDIVCIDVEERLLEVRVSDEELEKRKKEWKRPEP
;
A
#
# COMPACT_ATOMS: atom_id res chain seq x y z
N ALA A 1 5.40 -2.24 -17.62
CA ALA A 1 6.81 -2.61 -17.81
C ALA A 1 7.14 -2.79 -19.28
N ASP A 2 6.54 -3.80 -19.92
CA ASP A 2 6.88 -4.22 -21.29
C ASP A 2 6.85 -3.11 -22.35
N SER A 3 5.89 -2.18 -22.29
CA SER A 3 5.82 -1.05 -23.23
C SER A 3 7.04 -0.14 -23.13
N VAL A 4 7.51 0.16 -21.92
CA VAL A 4 8.69 1.01 -21.69
C VAL A 4 9.94 0.29 -22.17
N GLU A 5 10.09 -0.97 -21.77
CA GLU A 5 11.20 -1.84 -22.19
C GLU A 5 11.31 -1.96 -23.71
N THR A 6 10.18 -2.14 -24.39
CA THR A 6 10.14 -2.26 -25.85
C THR A 6 10.63 -0.99 -26.54
N VAL A 7 10.13 0.18 -26.12
CA VAL A 7 10.48 1.47 -26.74
C VAL A 7 11.96 1.78 -26.53
N VAL A 8 12.44 1.65 -25.29
CA VAL A 8 13.83 2.00 -24.96
C VAL A 8 14.82 1.10 -25.69
N ASN A 9 14.58 -0.22 -25.71
CA ASN A 9 15.45 -1.17 -26.42
C ASN A 9 15.40 -0.98 -27.95
N ALA A 10 14.24 -0.65 -28.52
CA ALA A 10 14.11 -0.42 -29.95
C ALA A 10 14.86 0.84 -30.41
N HIS A 11 14.88 1.89 -29.58
CA HIS A 11 15.46 3.19 -29.92
C HIS A 11 16.86 3.43 -29.36
N TRP A 12 17.40 2.52 -28.53
CA TRP A 12 18.75 2.59 -27.97
C TRP A 12 19.01 3.89 -27.20
N PHE A 13 18.12 4.25 -26.28
CA PHE A 13 18.35 5.43 -25.43
C PHE A 13 19.47 5.18 -24.41
N ASP A 14 20.31 6.21 -24.17
CA ASP A 14 21.41 6.17 -23.20
C ASP A 14 20.97 6.44 -21.75
N GLY A 15 19.78 7.00 -21.57
CA GLY A 15 19.20 7.26 -20.26
C GLY A 15 17.72 7.59 -20.32
N MET A 16 17.04 7.52 -19.17
CA MET A 16 15.60 7.64 -19.08
C MET A 16 15.15 8.53 -17.91
N ILE A 17 14.18 9.41 -18.18
CA ILE A 17 13.39 10.06 -17.12
C ILE A 17 12.00 9.43 -17.14
N CYS A 18 11.62 8.77 -16.04
CA CYS A 18 10.28 8.22 -15.86
C CYS A 18 9.39 9.21 -15.11
N ILE A 19 8.22 9.51 -15.69
CA ILE A 19 7.22 10.41 -15.10
C ILE A 19 5.93 9.64 -14.79
N PRO A 20 5.93 8.77 -13.76
CA PRO A 20 4.72 8.05 -13.37
C PRO A 20 3.83 8.91 -12.46
N ASN A 21 2.64 8.44 -12.10
CA ASN A 21 1.95 9.00 -10.94
C ASN A 21 0.90 8.07 -10.35
N CYS A 22 -0.04 7.60 -11.19
CA CYS A 22 -1.14 6.77 -10.73
C CYS A 22 -0.63 5.36 -10.34
N ASP A 23 -1.34 4.73 -9.40
CA ASP A 23 -1.01 3.49 -8.69
C ASP A 23 -0.01 2.55 -9.38
N LYS A 24 -0.41 1.98 -10.51
CA LYS A 24 0.31 0.87 -11.15
C LYS A 24 1.37 1.36 -12.15
N ILE A 25 1.38 2.66 -12.48
CA ILE A 25 2.34 3.26 -13.42
C ILE A 25 3.72 3.32 -12.79
N THR A 26 3.83 3.77 -11.53
CA THR A 26 5.10 3.88 -10.80
C THR A 26 5.85 2.55 -10.74
N PRO A 27 5.28 1.46 -10.16
CA PRO A 27 5.96 0.17 -10.15
C PRO A 27 6.16 -0.39 -11.56
N GLY A 28 5.20 -0.19 -12.47
CA GLY A 28 5.33 -0.67 -13.85
C GLY A 28 6.50 -0.05 -14.62
N MET A 29 6.83 1.22 -14.36
CA MET A 29 8.00 1.89 -14.92
C MET A 29 9.29 1.51 -14.17
N MET A 30 9.25 1.32 -12.85
CA MET A 30 10.40 0.85 -12.06
C MET A 30 10.84 -0.56 -12.46
N MET A 31 9.89 -1.48 -12.67
CA MET A 31 10.15 -2.81 -13.22
C MET A 31 10.87 -2.72 -14.57
N ALA A 32 10.41 -1.85 -15.48
CA ALA A 32 11.06 -1.66 -16.77
C ALA A 32 12.48 -1.09 -16.63
N ALA A 33 12.67 -0.09 -15.76
CA ALA A 33 13.98 0.51 -15.50
C ALA A 33 14.97 -0.54 -14.96
N LEU A 34 14.52 -1.45 -14.11
CA LEU A 34 15.35 -2.55 -13.58
C LEU A 34 15.68 -3.61 -14.63
N ARG A 35 14.77 -3.92 -15.57
CA ARG A 35 15.03 -4.85 -16.69
C ARG A 35 16.04 -4.28 -17.68
N ILE A 36 15.83 -3.04 -18.11
CA ILE A 36 16.63 -2.35 -19.12
C ILE A 36 18.00 -1.98 -18.55
N ASN A 37 18.01 -1.53 -17.29
CA ASN A 37 19.20 -1.19 -16.52
C ASN A 37 20.14 -0.19 -17.24
N ILE A 38 19.59 0.91 -17.71
CA ILE A 38 20.35 2.10 -18.15
C ILE A 38 20.16 3.23 -17.13
N PRO A 39 21.05 4.24 -17.06
CA PRO A 39 20.90 5.39 -16.18
C PRO A 39 19.49 5.97 -16.21
N THR A 40 18.81 5.98 -15.07
CA THR A 40 17.38 6.33 -14.97
C THR A 40 17.11 7.15 -13.73
N VAL A 41 16.28 8.17 -13.86
CA VAL A 41 15.74 8.95 -12.73
C VAL A 41 14.22 9.01 -12.80
N PHE A 42 13.57 8.99 -11.65
CA PHE A 42 12.11 9.09 -11.54
C PHE A 42 11.70 10.47 -11.02
N VAL A 43 10.64 11.02 -11.60
CA VAL A 43 9.95 12.20 -11.11
C VAL A 43 8.45 11.98 -11.24
N SER A 44 7.80 11.56 -10.15
CA SER A 44 6.35 11.37 -10.17
C SER A 44 5.61 12.70 -10.33
N GLY A 45 4.39 12.62 -10.87
CA GLY A 45 3.52 13.80 -11.03
C GLY A 45 3.15 14.49 -9.72
N GLY A 46 3.11 13.75 -8.60
CA GLY A 46 2.81 14.24 -7.26
C GLY A 46 1.33 14.05 -6.86
N PRO A 47 1.04 14.06 -5.55
CA PRO A 47 -0.32 14.02 -5.02
C PRO A 47 -1.14 15.26 -5.34
N MET A 48 -2.45 15.05 -5.46
CA MET A 48 -3.47 16.10 -5.42
C MET A 48 -3.63 16.61 -3.98
N ALA A 49 -4.00 17.88 -3.82
CA ALA A 49 -4.44 18.42 -2.53
C ALA A 49 -5.73 17.73 -2.03
N ALA A 50 -5.96 17.74 -0.72
CA ALA A 50 -7.23 17.28 -0.18
C ALA A 50 -8.36 18.26 -0.51
N GLY A 51 -9.55 17.73 -0.77
CA GLY A 51 -10.75 18.51 -1.03
C GLY A 51 -11.35 19.12 0.22
N LYS A 52 -12.20 20.13 0.05
CA LYS A 52 -13.01 20.71 1.14
C LYS A 52 -14.43 20.94 0.67
N THR A 53 -15.41 20.42 1.39
CA THR A 53 -16.84 20.61 1.11
C THR A 53 -17.24 22.08 1.28
N SER A 54 -18.46 22.43 0.86
CA SER A 54 -19.03 23.76 1.09
C SER A 54 -19.08 24.17 2.57
N LYS A 55 -19.11 23.19 3.48
CA LYS A 55 -19.08 23.39 4.94
C LYS A 55 -17.66 23.43 5.53
N GLY A 56 -16.63 23.24 4.71
CA GLY A 56 -15.22 23.25 5.11
C GLY A 56 -14.69 21.92 5.66
N GLU A 57 -15.44 20.82 5.51
CA GLU A 57 -15.01 19.49 5.92
C GLU A 57 -14.03 18.93 4.89
N VAL A 58 -12.94 18.33 5.35
CA VAL A 58 -11.92 17.73 4.47
C VAL A 58 -12.49 16.46 3.84
N VAL A 59 -12.38 16.36 2.52
CA VAL A 59 -12.86 15.21 1.74
C VAL A 59 -11.82 14.76 0.72
N ASP A 60 -11.86 13.48 0.41
CA ASP A 60 -11.03 12.86 -0.63
C ASP A 60 -11.82 11.78 -1.39
N LEU A 61 -11.14 11.03 -2.24
CA LEU A 61 -11.77 9.95 -3.01
C LEU A 61 -12.43 8.91 -2.10
N SER A 62 -11.84 8.59 -0.94
CA SER A 62 -12.43 7.64 0.02
C SER A 62 -13.74 8.19 0.59
N SER A 63 -13.79 9.50 0.87
CA SER A 63 -15.01 10.16 1.33
C SER A 63 -16.17 10.02 0.34
N VAL A 64 -15.90 10.04 -0.97
CA VAL A 64 -16.93 9.83 -2.01
C VAL A 64 -17.52 8.42 -1.91
N PHE A 65 -16.68 7.39 -1.79
CA PHE A 65 -17.13 5.99 -1.66
C PHE A 65 -17.86 5.73 -0.33
N GLU A 66 -17.38 6.29 0.78
CA GLU A 66 -18.07 6.24 2.07
C GLU A 66 -19.42 6.98 2.00
N GLY A 67 -19.47 8.10 1.28
CA GLY A 67 -20.69 8.90 1.05
C GLY A 67 -21.78 8.09 0.36
N VAL A 68 -21.45 7.28 -0.65
CA VAL A 68 -22.43 6.37 -1.30
C VAL A 68 -23.06 5.40 -0.29
N GLY A 69 -22.24 4.78 0.57
CA GLY A 69 -22.73 3.89 1.62
C GLY A 69 -23.58 4.62 2.66
N ALA A 70 -23.17 5.83 3.06
CA ALA A 70 -23.92 6.66 3.99
C ALA A 70 -25.29 7.07 3.42
N TYR A 71 -25.37 7.47 2.15
CA TYR A 71 -26.61 7.82 1.47
C TYR A 71 -27.57 6.64 1.40
N GLN A 72 -27.08 5.45 1.01
CA GLN A 72 -27.89 4.23 0.97
C GLN A 72 -28.44 3.82 2.35
N SER A 73 -27.69 4.08 3.41
CA SER A 73 -28.13 3.86 4.80
C SER A 73 -29.04 4.97 5.35
N GLY A 74 -29.34 6.01 4.55
CA GLY A 74 -30.18 7.15 4.94
C GLY A 74 -29.51 8.13 5.92
N LYS A 75 -28.18 8.12 6.03
CA LYS A 75 -27.41 8.97 6.96
C LYS A 75 -27.11 10.37 6.41
N ILE A 76 -27.02 10.52 5.09
CA ILE A 76 -26.78 11.79 4.40
C ILE A 76 -27.81 11.99 3.28
N SER A 77 -28.05 13.24 2.89
CA SER A 77 -28.93 13.55 1.75
C SER A 77 -28.23 13.42 0.39
N GLU A 78 -29.01 13.49 -0.70
CA GLU A 78 -28.45 13.52 -2.07
C GLU A 78 -27.62 14.79 -2.31
N GLU A 79 -28.04 15.93 -1.77
CA GLU A 79 -27.30 17.19 -1.85
C GLU A 79 -25.96 17.12 -1.10
N GLU A 80 -25.92 16.45 0.07
CA GLU A 80 -24.68 16.24 0.81
C GLU A 80 -23.73 15.30 0.06
N LEU A 81 -24.25 14.23 -0.54
CA LEU A 81 -23.44 13.35 -1.40
C LEU A 81 -22.87 14.11 -2.61
N LYS A 82 -23.68 14.96 -3.24
CA LYS A 82 -23.26 15.80 -4.38
C LYS A 82 -22.16 16.77 -3.98
N ASP A 83 -22.25 17.38 -2.80
CA ASP A 83 -21.21 18.29 -2.29
C ASP A 83 -19.87 17.56 -2.05
N ILE A 84 -19.92 16.31 -1.56
CA ILE A 84 -18.72 15.46 -1.41
C ILE A 84 -18.15 15.10 -2.79
N GLU A 85 -18.99 14.73 -3.76
CA GLU A 85 -18.58 14.40 -5.14
C GLU A 85 -17.87 15.59 -5.80
N ASP A 86 -18.46 16.78 -5.74
CA ASP A 86 -17.93 17.99 -6.40
C ASP A 86 -16.60 18.46 -5.83
N HIS A 87 -16.31 18.13 -4.57
CA HIS A 87 -15.11 18.61 -3.87
C HIS A 87 -14.07 17.53 -3.58
N GLY A 88 -14.38 16.24 -3.74
CA GLY A 88 -13.48 15.14 -3.39
C GLY A 88 -12.19 15.05 -4.23
N CYS A 89 -12.17 15.66 -5.42
CA CYS A 89 -11.01 15.69 -6.32
C CYS A 89 -10.73 17.10 -6.88
N PRO A 90 -10.13 18.02 -6.09
CA PRO A 90 -10.05 19.44 -6.45
C PRO A 90 -9.01 19.81 -7.53
N SER A 91 -8.05 18.95 -7.86
CA SER A 91 -6.99 19.27 -8.83
C SER A 91 -6.40 18.02 -9.50
N CYS A 92 -5.39 18.19 -10.35
CA CYS A 92 -4.63 17.05 -10.88
C CYS A 92 -3.71 16.45 -9.82
N GLY A 93 -3.27 15.21 -10.04
CA GLY A 93 -2.35 14.49 -9.16
C GLY A 93 -2.82 13.06 -8.90
N SER A 94 -2.02 12.30 -8.14
CA SER A 94 -2.49 11.06 -7.53
C SER A 94 -3.49 11.36 -6.41
N CYS A 95 -4.11 10.33 -5.83
CA CYS A 95 -4.97 10.48 -4.65
C CYS A 95 -4.28 11.33 -3.56
N SER A 96 -5.03 12.02 -2.71
CA SER A 96 -4.44 12.91 -1.67
C SER A 96 -3.94 12.16 -0.43
N GLY A 97 -4.48 10.97 -0.13
CA GLY A 97 -4.10 10.12 1.00
C GLY A 97 -3.00 9.10 0.70
N MET A 98 -2.60 8.31 1.71
CA MET A 98 -1.58 7.26 1.61
C MET A 98 -2.16 5.96 1.01
N PHE A 99 -2.53 6.06 -0.26
CA PHE A 99 -2.88 4.92 -1.13
C PHE A 99 -1.67 4.47 -1.96
N THR A 100 -1.86 3.46 -2.81
CA THR A 100 -0.78 2.83 -3.56
C THR A 100 0.07 3.80 -4.36
N ALA A 101 -0.54 4.76 -5.08
CA ALA A 101 0.19 5.79 -5.82
C ALA A 101 1.20 6.53 -4.93
N ASN A 102 0.75 7.08 -3.81
CA ASN A 102 1.62 7.86 -2.93
C ASN A 102 2.60 6.98 -2.18
N SER A 103 2.19 5.80 -1.72
CA SER A 103 3.13 4.84 -1.11
C SER A 103 4.26 4.53 -2.10
N MET A 104 3.95 4.17 -3.35
CA MET A 104 4.98 3.89 -4.36
C MET A 104 5.82 5.11 -4.74
N ASN A 105 5.24 6.32 -4.77
CA ASN A 105 6.00 7.56 -5.03
C ASN A 105 6.97 7.86 -3.87
N CYS A 106 6.58 7.60 -2.62
CA CYS A 106 7.45 7.68 -1.45
C CYS A 106 8.52 6.57 -1.47
N LEU A 107 8.15 5.35 -1.85
CA LEU A 107 9.08 4.23 -1.99
C LEU A 107 10.12 4.49 -3.09
N CYS A 108 9.74 5.17 -4.17
CA CYS A 108 10.66 5.57 -5.23
C CYS A 108 11.76 6.52 -4.72
N GLU A 109 11.40 7.43 -3.79
CA GLU A 109 12.35 8.34 -3.12
C GLU A 109 13.32 7.58 -2.21
N VAL A 110 12.80 6.74 -1.30
CA VAL A 110 13.70 5.98 -0.40
C VAL A 110 14.48 4.90 -1.14
N LEU A 111 13.93 4.19 -2.13
CA LEU A 111 14.73 3.29 -2.97
C LEU A 111 15.93 4.00 -3.59
N GLY A 112 15.86 5.34 -3.72
CA GLY A 112 16.92 6.16 -4.26
C GLY A 112 16.80 6.34 -5.77
N LEU A 113 15.66 5.98 -6.38
CA LEU A 113 15.42 6.16 -7.81
C LEU A 113 14.88 7.55 -8.16
N ALA A 114 14.30 8.25 -7.17
CA ALA A 114 13.83 9.62 -7.29
C ALA A 114 14.58 10.57 -6.34
N LEU A 115 14.49 11.86 -6.62
CA LEU A 115 15.09 12.92 -5.80
C LEU A 115 14.23 13.19 -4.54
N PRO A 116 14.83 13.74 -3.47
CA PRO A 116 14.10 14.20 -2.29
C PRO A 116 12.91 15.12 -2.63
N GLY A 117 11.77 14.89 -1.98
CA GLY A 117 10.52 15.62 -2.22
C GLY A 117 9.65 15.04 -3.35
N ASN A 118 10.14 14.01 -4.06
CA ASN A 118 9.35 13.32 -5.08
C ASN A 118 8.01 12.82 -4.55
N GLY A 119 8.02 12.19 -3.36
CA GLY A 119 6.85 11.54 -2.79
C GLY A 119 5.80 12.49 -2.23
N SER A 120 6.18 13.69 -1.76
CA SER A 120 5.31 14.55 -0.95
C SER A 120 4.89 15.87 -1.60
N ILE A 121 5.71 16.46 -2.47
CA ILE A 121 5.41 17.77 -3.09
C ILE A 121 4.10 17.67 -3.91
N LEU A 122 3.17 18.61 -3.78
CA LEU A 122 1.91 18.51 -4.52
C LEU A 122 2.11 18.65 -6.04
N ALA A 123 1.21 18.08 -6.83
CA ALA A 123 1.27 18.09 -8.29
C ALA A 123 1.25 19.51 -8.89
N ILE A 124 0.53 20.42 -8.24
CA ILE A 124 0.38 21.83 -8.66
C ILE A 124 1.39 22.76 -7.99
N ASP A 125 2.27 22.25 -7.13
CA ASP A 125 3.25 23.08 -6.43
C ASP A 125 4.39 23.49 -7.38
N PRO A 126 4.79 24.78 -7.43
CA PRO A 126 5.89 25.23 -8.28
C PRO A 126 7.23 24.49 -8.04
N ARG A 127 7.44 23.94 -6.84
CA ARG A 127 8.62 23.10 -6.52
C ARG A 127 8.69 21.84 -7.39
N ARG A 128 7.57 21.37 -7.96
CA ARG A 128 7.54 20.21 -8.86
C ARG A 128 8.28 20.48 -10.17
N GLU A 129 8.16 21.68 -10.74
CA GLU A 129 8.91 22.07 -11.94
C GLU A 129 10.43 22.11 -11.67
N GLU A 130 10.80 22.60 -10.50
CA GLU A 130 12.20 22.64 -10.08
C GLU A 130 12.76 21.23 -9.89
N LEU A 131 11.98 20.33 -9.28
CA LEU A 131 12.35 18.91 -9.14
C LEU A 131 12.61 18.23 -10.49
N ILE A 132 11.80 18.52 -11.52
CA ILE A 132 11.98 18.00 -12.88
C ILE A 132 13.31 18.48 -13.47
N LYS A 133 13.64 19.77 -13.32
CA LYS A 133 14.90 20.34 -13.81
C LYS A 133 16.10 19.68 -13.12
N GLN A 134 16.04 19.56 -11.79
CA GLN A 134 17.09 18.91 -11.01
C GLN A 134 17.27 17.44 -11.41
N ALA A 135 16.18 16.70 -11.60
CA ALA A 135 16.26 15.31 -12.05
C ALA A 135 16.94 15.19 -13.43
N ALA A 136 16.64 16.10 -14.36
CA ALA A 136 17.32 16.12 -15.67
C ALA A 136 18.82 16.41 -15.55
N GLU A 137 19.23 17.28 -14.62
CA GLU A 137 20.66 17.51 -14.31
C GLU A 137 21.30 16.27 -13.69
N LYS A 138 20.61 15.62 -12.75
CA LYS A 138 21.09 14.39 -12.11
C LYS A 138 21.22 13.23 -13.09
N LEU A 139 20.30 13.10 -14.05
CA LEU A 139 20.40 12.06 -15.08
C LEU A 139 21.71 12.17 -15.87
N LYS A 140 22.18 13.39 -16.18
CA LYS A 140 23.48 13.58 -16.84
C LYS A 140 24.63 13.01 -16.01
N ILE A 141 24.61 13.26 -14.70
CA ILE A 141 25.61 12.70 -13.76
C ILE A 141 25.52 11.18 -13.71
N LEU A 142 24.32 10.60 -13.70
CA LEU A 142 24.14 9.15 -13.72
C LEU A 142 24.66 8.53 -15.01
N ILE A 143 24.48 9.20 -16.16
CA ILE A 143 25.05 8.77 -17.45
C ILE A 143 26.57 8.86 -17.43
N GLU A 144 27.14 9.99 -17.00
CA GLU A 144 28.59 10.21 -16.95
C GLU A 144 29.30 9.22 -16.03
N ARG A 145 28.66 8.85 -14.92
CA ARG A 145 29.21 7.90 -13.92
C ARG A 145 28.73 6.47 -14.12
N ASP A 146 27.91 6.22 -15.14
CA ASP A 146 27.30 4.93 -15.46
C ASP A 146 26.58 4.27 -14.27
N ILE A 147 25.88 5.08 -13.46
CA ILE A 147 25.09 4.62 -12.32
C ILE A 147 23.70 4.20 -12.81
N LYS A 148 23.34 2.94 -12.59
CA LYS A 148 22.13 2.30 -13.12
C LYS A 148 21.14 1.91 -12.02
N PRO A 149 19.87 1.63 -12.35
CA PRO A 149 18.86 1.19 -11.40
C PRO A 149 19.27 0.02 -10.52
N ARG A 150 19.98 -0.98 -11.04
CA ARG A 150 20.46 -2.13 -10.23
C ARG A 150 21.64 -1.81 -9.32
N ASP A 151 22.35 -0.71 -9.55
CA ASP A 151 23.39 -0.24 -8.63
C ASP A 151 22.76 0.48 -7.42
N ILE A 152 21.54 0.99 -7.58
CA ILE A 152 20.77 1.72 -6.57
C ILE A 152 19.83 0.77 -5.81
N VAL A 153 19.08 -0.07 -6.52
CA VAL A 153 18.10 -1.00 -5.96
C VAL A 153 18.79 -2.31 -5.57
N THR A 154 19.34 -2.30 -4.36
CA THR A 154 19.93 -3.47 -3.69
C THR A 154 18.94 -4.06 -2.67
N GLU A 155 19.28 -5.19 -2.07
CA GLU A 155 18.47 -5.75 -0.97
C GLU A 155 18.32 -4.76 0.19
N GLU A 156 19.39 -4.01 0.50
CA GLU A 156 19.40 -2.97 1.52
C GLU A 156 18.46 -1.80 1.16
N ALA A 157 18.40 -1.42 -0.12
CA ALA A 157 17.46 -0.40 -0.58
C ALA A 157 16.00 -0.88 -0.47
N ILE A 158 15.76 -2.17 -0.69
CA ILE A 158 14.43 -2.77 -0.51
C ILE A 158 14.05 -2.86 0.97
N ASP A 159 14.99 -3.22 1.85
CA ASP A 159 14.80 -3.17 3.31
C ASP A 159 14.38 -1.76 3.76
N ASP A 160 15.10 -0.74 3.27
CA ASP A 160 14.80 0.67 3.55
C ASP A 160 13.43 1.11 3.00
N ALA A 161 13.05 0.59 1.83
CA ALA A 161 11.75 0.87 1.23
C ALA A 161 10.61 0.33 2.09
N PHE A 162 10.71 -0.94 2.53
CA PHE A 162 9.73 -1.50 3.47
C PHE A 162 9.76 -0.80 4.82
N ALA A 163 10.94 -0.37 5.29
CA ALA A 163 11.05 0.41 6.51
C ALA A 163 10.27 1.72 6.41
N LEU A 164 10.41 2.49 5.33
CA LEU A 164 9.62 3.71 5.16
C LEU A 164 8.12 3.40 5.06
N ASP A 165 7.76 2.39 4.27
CA ASP A 165 6.38 2.00 4.07
C ASP A 165 5.66 1.69 5.39
N MET A 166 6.34 0.95 6.25
CA MET A 166 5.86 0.57 7.58
C MET A 166 5.84 1.76 8.56
N ALA A 167 6.80 2.68 8.44
CA ALA A 167 6.82 3.90 9.25
C ALA A 167 5.67 4.86 8.91
N MET A 168 5.19 4.83 7.67
CA MET A 168 4.08 5.67 7.20
C MET A 168 2.71 4.94 7.20
N GLY A 169 2.70 3.65 7.50
CA GLY A 169 1.49 2.82 7.36
C GLY A 169 0.97 2.83 5.91
N GLY A 170 1.83 2.52 4.95
CA GLY A 170 1.52 2.54 3.53
C GLY A 170 0.46 1.53 3.07
N SER A 171 0.27 1.45 1.75
CA SER A 171 -0.65 0.51 1.11
C SER A 171 -0.11 -0.91 1.21
N THR A 172 -0.95 -1.92 1.48
CA THR A 172 -0.50 -3.33 1.41
C THR A 172 0.00 -3.72 0.02
N ASN A 173 -0.46 -3.04 -1.03
CA ASN A 173 -0.04 -3.29 -2.43
C ASN A 173 1.47 -3.06 -2.66
N THR A 174 2.14 -2.27 -1.82
CA THR A 174 3.59 -2.08 -1.90
C THR A 174 4.34 -3.39 -1.73
N VAL A 175 3.82 -4.35 -0.95
CA VAL A 175 4.40 -5.68 -0.82
C VAL A 175 4.49 -6.37 -2.17
N LEU A 176 3.41 -6.38 -2.95
CA LEU A 176 3.38 -6.99 -4.28
C LEU A 176 4.32 -6.27 -5.24
N HIS A 177 4.25 -4.93 -5.24
CA HIS A 177 5.03 -4.11 -6.15
C HIS A 177 6.52 -4.22 -5.86
N THR A 178 6.94 -4.07 -4.61
CA THR A 178 8.34 -4.13 -4.21
C THR A 178 8.94 -5.53 -4.37
N LEU A 179 8.16 -6.60 -4.12
CA LEU A 179 8.60 -7.97 -4.46
C LEU A 179 8.78 -8.16 -5.98
N ALA A 180 7.90 -7.57 -6.79
CA ALA A 180 8.09 -7.56 -8.25
C ALA A 180 9.37 -6.80 -8.64
N LEU A 181 9.68 -5.67 -7.99
CA LEU A 181 10.94 -4.97 -8.21
C LEU A 181 12.16 -5.82 -7.83
N ALA A 182 12.11 -6.52 -6.69
CA ALA A 182 13.17 -7.45 -6.28
C ALA A 182 13.45 -8.49 -7.38
N GLN A 183 12.38 -9.09 -7.92
CA GLN A 183 12.47 -10.07 -9.00
C GLN A 183 13.12 -9.48 -10.27
N GLU A 184 12.73 -8.27 -10.69
CA GLU A 184 13.29 -7.62 -11.88
C GLU A 184 14.75 -7.13 -11.68
N ALA A 185 15.12 -6.86 -10.43
CA ALA A 185 16.50 -6.59 -10.03
C ALA A 185 17.37 -7.87 -9.93
N GLY A 186 16.75 -9.06 -9.93
CA GLY A 186 17.43 -10.33 -9.75
C GLY A 186 17.83 -10.61 -8.30
N LEU A 187 17.07 -10.08 -7.33
CA LEU A 187 17.29 -10.22 -5.90
C LEU A 187 16.37 -11.30 -5.31
N ASP A 188 16.92 -12.17 -4.46
CA ASP A 188 16.15 -13.18 -3.73
C ASP A 188 15.59 -12.56 -2.44
N TYR A 189 14.35 -12.08 -2.52
CA TYR A 189 13.72 -11.35 -1.43
C TYR A 189 12.38 -11.99 -1.08
N ASP A 190 12.25 -12.48 0.16
CA ASP A 190 11.07 -13.23 0.62
C ASP A 190 10.22 -12.46 1.64
N MET A 191 9.04 -13.02 1.95
CA MET A 191 8.13 -12.47 2.95
C MET A 191 8.68 -12.52 4.38
N ASN A 192 9.65 -13.39 4.68
CA ASN A 192 10.26 -13.45 6.01
C ASN A 192 11.14 -12.24 6.27
N ARG A 193 11.85 -11.77 5.24
CA ARG A 193 12.64 -10.55 5.33
C ARG A 193 11.76 -9.31 5.56
N ILE A 194 10.60 -9.23 4.89
CA ILE A 194 9.58 -8.19 5.16
C ILE A 194 9.12 -8.24 6.63
N ASP A 195 8.83 -9.43 7.15
CA ASP A 195 8.45 -9.62 8.55
C ASP A 195 9.55 -9.12 9.50
N ALA A 196 10.81 -9.46 9.24
CA ALA A 196 11.95 -9.01 10.03
C ALA A 196 12.11 -7.48 10.05
N VAL A 197 11.93 -6.82 8.90
CA VAL A 197 11.94 -5.36 8.81
C VAL A 197 10.81 -4.75 9.65
N SER A 198 9.59 -5.29 9.54
CA SER A 198 8.42 -4.74 10.27
C SER A 198 8.53 -4.75 11.79
N ARG A 199 9.32 -5.68 12.35
CA ARG A 199 9.54 -5.80 13.80
C ARG A 199 10.46 -4.74 14.38
N ARG A 200 11.35 -4.16 13.56
CA ARG A 200 12.34 -3.16 14.02
C ARG A 200 11.95 -1.72 13.70
N VAL A 201 10.96 -1.52 12.83
CA VAL A 201 10.54 -0.20 12.34
C VAL A 201 9.38 0.34 13.18
N PRO A 202 9.49 1.57 13.73
CA PRO A 202 8.36 2.22 14.40
C PRO A 202 7.40 2.87 13.40
N HIS A 203 6.12 2.95 13.76
CA HIS A 203 5.10 3.66 13.00
C HIS A 203 5.05 5.13 13.42
N LEU A 204 5.52 6.03 12.56
CA LEU A 204 5.75 7.45 12.85
C LEU A 204 4.69 8.38 12.27
N CYS A 205 4.02 7.99 11.19
CA CYS A 205 3.01 8.84 10.55
C CYS A 205 1.76 8.02 10.28
N LYS A 206 0.59 8.51 10.72
CA LYS A 206 -0.70 8.07 10.20
C LYS A 206 -1.19 9.10 9.19
N VAL A 207 -1.45 8.67 7.96
CA VAL A 207 -2.01 9.47 6.87
C VAL A 207 -3.36 8.87 6.47
N SER A 208 -4.30 9.69 5.98
CA SER A 208 -5.58 9.27 5.42
C SER A 208 -5.36 8.04 4.55
N PRO A 209 -6.11 6.96 4.78
CA PRO A 209 -7.35 6.89 5.57
C PRO A 209 -7.17 6.54 7.05
N ALA A 210 -5.94 6.38 7.54
CA ALA A 210 -5.67 6.03 8.94
C ALA A 210 -5.72 7.23 9.90
N SER A 211 -5.80 8.46 9.38
CA SER A 211 -5.92 9.72 10.12
C SER A 211 -6.61 10.77 9.25
N ASN A 212 -6.68 12.01 9.75
CA ASN A 212 -7.16 13.18 9.01
C ASN A 212 -6.05 13.95 8.27
N TRP A 213 -4.81 13.43 8.27
CA TRP A 213 -3.69 14.06 7.57
C TRP A 213 -3.57 13.54 6.14
N HIS A 214 -3.20 14.39 5.20
CA HIS A 214 -2.98 14.03 3.79
C HIS A 214 -1.52 14.28 3.38
N MET A 215 -1.16 13.98 2.14
CA MET A 215 0.23 14.14 1.68
C MET A 215 0.72 15.60 1.75
N GLU A 216 -0.17 16.58 1.61
CA GLU A 216 0.17 18.00 1.79
C GLU A 216 0.64 18.32 3.21
N ASP A 217 0.07 17.65 4.22
CA ASP A 217 0.50 17.79 5.61
C ASP A 217 1.87 17.16 5.82
N ILE A 218 2.11 15.99 5.22
CA ILE A 218 3.42 15.32 5.28
C ILE A 218 4.50 16.19 4.66
N ASP A 219 4.24 16.80 3.50
CA ASP A 219 5.18 17.72 2.87
C ASP A 219 5.47 18.95 3.76
N ARG A 220 4.42 19.57 4.32
CA ARG A 220 4.55 20.70 5.26
C ARG A 220 5.38 20.32 6.49
N ALA A 221 5.19 19.11 7.01
CA ALA A 221 5.86 18.60 8.20
C ALA A 221 7.35 18.28 7.99
N GLY A 222 7.86 18.34 6.76
CA GLY A 222 9.26 18.06 6.42
C GLY A 222 9.44 17.01 5.32
N GLY A 223 8.35 16.40 4.84
CA GLY A 223 8.34 15.42 3.77
C GLY A 223 8.98 14.09 4.16
N ILE A 224 9.23 13.28 3.14
CA ILE A 224 9.76 11.92 3.30
C ILE A 224 11.18 11.95 3.88
N SER A 225 11.99 12.92 3.49
CA SER A 225 13.35 13.08 4.00
C SER A 225 13.39 13.31 5.52
N ALA A 226 12.41 14.01 6.11
CA ALA A 226 12.35 14.19 7.56
C ALA A 226 12.03 12.87 8.30
N ILE A 227 11.13 12.05 7.74
CA ILE A 227 10.79 10.72 8.26
C ILE A 227 12.02 9.81 8.22
N LEU A 228 12.72 9.77 7.08
CA LEU A 228 13.94 8.99 6.91
C LEU A 228 15.05 9.44 7.88
N LYS A 229 15.24 10.75 8.07
CA LYS A 229 16.22 11.26 9.03
C LYS A 229 15.88 10.84 10.46
N GLU A 230 14.62 10.90 10.85
CA GLU A 230 14.18 10.46 12.17
C GLU A 230 14.40 8.96 12.35
N MET A 231 14.03 8.13 11.37
CA MET A 231 14.28 6.69 11.37
C MET A 231 15.77 6.34 11.44
N SER A 232 16.64 7.15 10.82
CA SER A 232 18.10 6.93 10.79
C SER A 232 18.75 6.95 12.18
N ARG A 233 18.06 7.52 13.18
CA ARG A 233 18.51 7.55 14.58
C ARG A 233 18.41 6.18 15.26
N LYS A 234 17.61 5.25 14.71
CA LYS A 234 17.46 3.88 15.22
C LYS A 234 18.35 2.93 14.42
N GLU A 235 19.28 2.28 15.12
CA GLU A 235 20.25 1.37 14.49
C GLU A 235 19.56 0.21 13.77
N GLY A 236 20.08 -0.13 12.59
CA GLY A 236 19.57 -1.24 11.79
C GLY A 236 18.23 -0.98 11.11
N VAL A 237 17.67 0.24 11.14
CA VAL A 237 16.44 0.56 10.42
C VAL A 237 16.70 0.99 8.98
N LEU A 238 17.76 1.77 8.73
CA LEU A 238 18.12 2.26 7.40
C LEU A 238 19.59 1.99 7.05
N HIS A 239 19.85 1.76 5.78
CA HIS A 239 21.18 1.59 5.20
C HIS A 239 21.62 2.89 4.53
N LEU A 240 22.31 3.74 5.29
CA LEU A 240 22.48 5.16 4.96
C LEU A 240 23.56 5.44 3.91
N ASP A 241 24.51 4.54 3.71
CA ASP A 241 25.69 4.79 2.87
C ASP A 241 25.51 4.32 1.41
N ARG A 242 24.31 3.83 1.06
CA ARG A 242 23.97 3.42 -0.31
C ARG A 242 23.79 4.61 -1.24
N ILE A 243 24.17 4.42 -2.50
CA ILE A 243 24.06 5.42 -3.56
C ILE A 243 22.59 5.66 -3.97
N THR A 244 22.27 6.87 -4.40
CA THR A 244 20.96 7.21 -4.99
C THR A 244 21.11 7.93 -6.32
N ALA A 245 19.99 8.19 -7.00
CA ALA A 245 19.88 8.93 -8.23
C ALA A 245 20.36 10.39 -8.12
N THR A 246 20.58 10.92 -6.91
CA THR A 246 21.21 12.24 -6.73
C THR A 246 22.72 12.21 -6.99
N GLY A 247 23.32 11.01 -7.08
CA GLY A 247 24.76 10.77 -7.12
C GLY A 247 25.43 10.81 -5.74
N GLN A 248 24.64 10.92 -4.67
CA GLN A 248 25.05 10.99 -3.27
C GLN A 248 24.45 9.81 -2.49
N THR A 249 24.93 9.61 -1.27
CA THR A 249 24.39 8.62 -0.34
C THR A 249 23.02 9.02 0.21
N LEU A 250 22.23 8.05 0.68
CA LEU A 250 20.99 8.35 1.40
C LEU A 250 21.24 9.29 2.59
N ARG A 251 22.33 9.08 3.34
CA ARG A 251 22.75 9.93 4.47
C ARG A 251 22.87 11.39 4.09
N GLU A 252 23.56 11.67 3.00
CA GLU A 252 23.78 13.04 2.51
C GLU A 252 22.47 13.69 2.07
N ASN A 253 21.59 12.94 1.41
CA ASN A 253 20.31 13.45 0.93
C ASN A 253 19.37 13.90 2.07
N ILE A 254 19.45 13.25 3.24
CA ILE A 254 18.56 13.53 4.38
C ILE A 254 19.22 14.35 5.49
N ALA A 255 20.50 14.73 5.35
CA ALA A 255 21.30 15.34 6.42
C ALA A 255 20.67 16.60 7.00
N GLU A 256 20.09 17.45 6.16
CA GLU A 256 19.51 18.74 6.54
C GLU A 256 17.99 18.69 6.75
N ALA A 257 17.37 17.51 6.62
CA ALA A 257 15.92 17.40 6.81
C ALA A 257 15.53 17.60 8.29
N GLU A 258 14.35 18.12 8.56
CA GLU A 258 13.88 18.31 9.94
C GLU A 258 12.36 18.08 10.02
N ILE A 259 11.91 17.49 11.12
CA ILE A 259 10.49 17.42 11.45
C ILE A 259 10.04 18.81 11.91
N LYS A 260 9.20 19.44 11.08
CA LYS A 260 8.64 20.78 11.32
C LYS A 260 7.33 20.74 12.09
N ASP A 261 6.62 19.62 12.03
CA ASP A 261 5.31 19.42 12.66
C ASP A 261 5.22 18.01 13.25
N LYS A 262 5.31 17.94 14.59
CA LYS A 262 5.36 16.67 15.34
C LYS A 262 3.99 16.01 15.52
N GLU A 263 2.90 16.71 15.19
CA GLU A 263 1.55 16.14 15.19
C GLU A 263 1.26 15.35 13.90
N VAL A 264 2.01 15.65 12.84
CA VAL A 264 1.93 14.94 11.55
C VAL A 264 3.00 13.85 11.44
N ILE A 265 4.25 14.16 11.81
CA ILE A 265 5.37 13.21 11.82
C ILE A 265 5.87 13.06 13.26
N HIS A 266 5.57 11.92 13.88
CA HIS A 266 6.01 11.65 15.25
C HIS A 266 7.52 11.35 15.32
N SER A 267 8.11 11.58 16.49
CA SER A 267 9.49 11.18 16.78
C SER A 267 9.58 9.73 17.28
N LEU A 268 10.77 9.16 17.27
CA LEU A 268 11.06 7.82 17.80
C LEU A 268 10.73 7.67 19.29
N GLU A 269 10.72 8.76 20.05
CA GLU A 269 10.36 8.77 21.47
C GLU A 269 8.85 8.73 21.70
N ASN A 270 8.05 9.12 20.69
CA ASN A 270 6.59 9.15 20.79
C ASN A 270 5.93 8.59 19.53
N PRO A 271 6.27 7.36 19.08
CA PRO A 271 5.69 6.80 17.87
C PRO A 271 4.22 6.43 18.09
N HIS A 272 3.45 6.25 17.02
CA HIS A 272 2.10 5.66 17.14
C HIS A 272 2.16 4.21 17.61
N SER A 273 3.20 3.47 17.21
CA SER A 273 3.51 2.12 17.67
C SER A 273 5.00 1.84 17.51
N GLU A 274 5.56 0.99 18.35
CA GLU A 274 6.97 0.56 18.27
C GLU A 274 7.25 -0.37 17.08
N GLU A 275 6.20 -0.99 16.52
CA GLU A 275 6.24 -1.81 15.31
C GLU A 275 5.50 -1.15 14.14
N GLY A 276 5.84 -1.59 12.93
CA GLY A 276 5.35 -1.02 11.69
C GLY A 276 3.83 -1.13 11.47
N GLY A 277 3.31 -0.25 10.62
CA GLY A 277 1.90 -0.21 10.22
C GLY A 277 1.45 -1.32 9.27
N LEU A 278 2.35 -2.21 8.85
CA LEU A 278 2.09 -3.40 8.03
C LEU A 278 2.66 -4.64 8.71
N ARG A 279 1.92 -5.75 8.67
CA ARG A 279 2.37 -7.05 9.19
C ARG A 279 2.10 -8.17 8.21
N ILE A 280 2.97 -9.17 8.23
CA ILE A 280 2.78 -10.43 7.52
C ILE A 280 2.13 -11.42 8.46
N LEU A 281 0.98 -11.98 8.07
CA LEU A 281 0.30 -13.03 8.81
C LEU A 281 0.59 -14.39 8.16
N LYS A 282 0.73 -15.43 8.99
CA LYS A 282 0.89 -16.82 8.55
C LYS A 282 -0.01 -17.75 9.35
N GLY A 283 -0.25 -18.94 8.84
CA GLY A 283 -1.00 -19.98 9.53
C GLY A 283 -1.58 -20.97 8.53
N ASN A 284 -2.47 -21.86 8.98
CA ASN A 284 -3.05 -22.86 8.09
C ASN A 284 -3.86 -22.23 6.94
N LEU A 285 -4.43 -21.03 7.15
CA LEU A 285 -5.24 -20.33 6.16
C LEU A 285 -4.39 -19.58 5.11
N ALA A 286 -3.19 -19.14 5.49
CA ALA A 286 -2.24 -18.42 4.63
C ALA A 286 -0.83 -18.99 4.80
N LYS A 287 -0.59 -20.16 4.21
CA LYS A 287 0.69 -20.87 4.31
C LYS A 287 1.86 -20.06 3.75
N ASP A 288 1.64 -19.40 2.61
CA ASP A 288 2.66 -18.61 1.93
C ASP A 288 2.63 -17.13 2.35
N GLY A 289 1.73 -16.80 3.28
CA GLY A 289 1.58 -15.48 3.88
C GLY A 289 0.31 -14.75 3.43
N ALA A 290 -0.04 -13.75 4.22
CA ALA A 290 -1.05 -12.74 3.95
C ALA A 290 -0.57 -11.41 4.52
N VAL A 291 -1.17 -10.29 4.09
CA VAL A 291 -0.77 -8.96 4.52
C VAL A 291 -1.93 -8.25 5.20
N ILE A 292 -1.65 -7.62 6.35
CA ILE A 292 -2.58 -6.76 7.07
C ILE A 292 -1.96 -5.39 7.31
N LYS A 293 -2.79 -4.34 7.20
CA LYS A 293 -2.46 -2.98 7.64
C LYS A 293 -2.79 -2.78 9.11
N SER A 294 -1.87 -3.20 10.00
CA SER A 294 -2.02 -3.04 11.45
C SER A 294 -2.11 -1.59 11.90
N GLY A 295 -1.51 -0.65 11.17
CA GLY A 295 -1.57 0.79 11.51
C GLY A 295 -2.96 1.42 11.41
N ALA A 296 -3.91 0.73 10.77
CA ALA A 296 -5.29 1.18 10.56
C ALA A 296 -6.30 0.55 11.54
N THR A 297 -5.84 -0.24 12.51
CA THR A 297 -6.71 -0.92 13.49
C THR A 297 -6.08 -0.99 14.87
N GLU A 298 -6.89 -0.80 15.91
CA GLU A 298 -6.50 -1.04 17.30
C GLU A 298 -6.87 -2.48 17.75
N VAL A 299 -7.55 -3.24 16.89
CA VAL A 299 -7.96 -4.62 17.18
C VAL A 299 -6.77 -5.55 17.00
N LYS A 300 -6.31 -6.10 18.13
CA LYS A 300 -5.15 -7.01 18.19
C LYS A 300 -5.50 -8.45 17.82
N ARG A 301 -6.69 -8.90 18.18
CA ARG A 301 -7.19 -10.24 17.91
C ARG A 301 -8.67 -10.20 17.56
N PHE A 302 -9.06 -11.00 16.58
CA PHE A 302 -10.44 -11.16 16.16
C PHE A 302 -10.73 -12.62 15.87
N GLU A 303 -11.86 -13.12 16.36
CA GLU A 303 -12.28 -14.50 16.17
C GLU A 303 -13.78 -14.53 15.94
N GLY A 304 -14.22 -15.20 14.89
CA GLY A 304 -15.63 -15.19 14.50
C GLY A 304 -15.98 -16.17 13.38
N PRO A 305 -17.28 -16.44 13.18
CA PRO A 305 -17.77 -17.29 12.10
C PRO A 305 -17.59 -16.59 10.75
N CYS A 306 -17.18 -17.34 9.72
CA CYS A 306 -17.00 -16.75 8.41
C CYS A 306 -18.31 -16.64 7.62
N VAL A 307 -18.47 -15.50 6.94
CA VAL A 307 -19.51 -15.26 5.92
C VAL A 307 -18.82 -15.19 4.56
N ILE A 308 -19.07 -16.20 3.72
CA ILE A 308 -18.32 -16.45 2.48
C ILE A 308 -19.07 -15.90 1.26
N PHE A 309 -18.30 -15.25 0.39
CA PHE A 309 -18.68 -14.78 -0.94
C PHE A 309 -17.63 -15.24 -1.95
N ASN A 310 -18.06 -15.62 -3.16
CA ASN A 310 -17.16 -16.09 -4.21
C ASN A 310 -16.83 -15.01 -5.26
N SER A 311 -17.31 -13.80 -5.05
CA SER A 311 -16.94 -12.63 -5.83
C SER A 311 -17.20 -11.33 -5.07
N GLN A 312 -16.59 -10.24 -5.52
CA GLN A 312 -16.82 -8.88 -5.04
C GLN A 312 -18.30 -8.49 -5.17
N ASP A 313 -18.93 -8.84 -6.30
CA ASP A 313 -20.34 -8.51 -6.55
C ASP A 313 -21.28 -9.24 -5.59
N GLU A 314 -21.02 -10.52 -5.31
CA GLU A 314 -21.76 -11.28 -4.30
C GLU A 314 -21.58 -10.69 -2.91
N ALA A 315 -20.35 -10.28 -2.58
CA ALA A 315 -20.02 -9.67 -1.29
C ALA A 315 -20.75 -8.33 -1.12
N LEU A 316 -20.70 -7.45 -2.14
CA LEU A 316 -21.38 -6.16 -2.11
C LEU A 316 -22.90 -6.35 -1.95
N ALA A 317 -23.51 -7.22 -2.75
CA ALA A 317 -24.95 -7.51 -2.61
C ALA A 317 -25.28 -8.10 -1.24
N GLY A 318 -24.46 -9.01 -0.72
CA GLY A 318 -24.64 -9.62 0.60
C GLY A 318 -24.53 -8.63 1.76
N ILE A 319 -23.55 -7.74 1.70
CA ILE A 319 -23.35 -6.66 2.68
C ILE A 319 -24.56 -5.72 2.67
N MET A 320 -24.98 -5.25 1.48
CA MET A 320 -26.12 -4.34 1.34
C MET A 320 -27.45 -4.95 1.78
N LEU A 321 -27.61 -6.27 1.64
CA LEU A 321 -28.79 -7.01 2.14
C LEU A 321 -28.71 -7.36 3.64
N GLY A 322 -27.67 -6.92 4.35
CA GLY A 322 -27.52 -7.15 5.79
C GLY A 322 -27.20 -8.60 6.17
N LYS A 323 -26.59 -9.38 5.26
CA LYS A 323 -26.13 -10.74 5.59
C LYS A 323 -24.97 -10.73 6.58
N VAL A 324 -24.15 -9.68 6.55
CA VAL A 324 -23.01 -9.48 7.44
C VAL A 324 -23.45 -8.81 8.74
N LYS A 325 -23.00 -9.35 9.85
CA LYS A 325 -23.32 -8.93 11.22
C LYS A 325 -22.05 -8.68 12.02
N LYS A 326 -22.19 -7.94 13.12
CA LYS A 326 -21.13 -7.76 14.11
C LYS A 326 -20.58 -9.11 14.58
N GLY A 327 -19.27 -9.26 14.57
CA GLY A 327 -18.55 -10.48 14.93
C GLY A 327 -18.23 -11.39 13.75
N ASP A 328 -18.74 -11.12 12.55
CA ASP A 328 -18.49 -11.97 11.38
C ASP A 328 -17.09 -11.75 10.80
N VAL A 329 -16.54 -12.82 10.21
CA VAL A 329 -15.35 -12.80 9.36
C VAL A 329 -15.80 -12.90 7.90
N VAL A 330 -15.88 -11.79 7.20
CA VAL A 330 -16.28 -11.76 5.79
C VAL A 330 -15.13 -12.24 4.92
N VAL A 331 -15.35 -13.35 4.20
CA VAL A 331 -14.37 -13.94 3.29
C VAL A 331 -14.84 -13.72 1.86
N ILE A 332 -14.04 -13.01 1.06
CA ILE A 332 -14.27 -12.81 -0.37
C ILE A 332 -13.15 -13.54 -1.11
N ARG A 333 -13.47 -14.67 -1.74
CA ARG A 333 -12.48 -15.54 -2.38
C ARG A 333 -12.67 -15.60 -3.88
N TYR A 334 -11.68 -16.15 -4.58
CA TYR A 334 -11.58 -16.13 -6.04
C TYR A 334 -11.35 -14.72 -6.60
N GLU A 335 -10.72 -13.86 -5.81
CA GLU A 335 -10.29 -12.52 -6.24
C GLU A 335 -8.77 -12.45 -6.39
N GLY A 336 -8.09 -13.60 -6.36
CA GLY A 336 -6.65 -13.71 -6.58
C GLY A 336 -6.22 -13.47 -8.04
N PRO A 337 -4.91 -13.56 -8.34
CA PRO A 337 -4.37 -13.35 -9.68
C PRO A 337 -5.01 -14.20 -10.77
N ARG A 338 -5.36 -15.47 -10.47
CA ARG A 338 -5.99 -16.39 -11.42
C ARG A 338 -7.49 -16.47 -11.23
N GLY A 339 -7.98 -16.27 -10.01
CA GLY A 339 -9.41 -16.34 -9.69
C GLY A 339 -10.21 -15.15 -10.22
N GLY A 340 -9.71 -13.94 -10.00
CA GLY A 340 -10.43 -12.70 -10.31
C GLY A 340 -10.82 -12.55 -11.78
N PRO A 341 -9.89 -12.70 -12.75
CA PRO A 341 -8.41 -12.69 -12.69
C PRO A 341 -7.80 -11.29 -12.50
N GLY A 342 -6.47 -11.21 -12.41
CA GLY A 342 -5.74 -9.93 -12.31
C GLY A 342 -5.68 -9.34 -10.90
N MET A 343 -6.20 -10.08 -9.91
CA MET A 343 -6.19 -9.70 -8.50
C MET A 343 -6.82 -8.32 -8.27
N PRO A 344 -8.12 -8.13 -8.50
CA PRO A 344 -8.76 -6.82 -8.40
C PRO A 344 -8.61 -6.20 -7.00
N GLU A 345 -8.66 -4.87 -6.97
CA GLU A 345 -8.58 -4.09 -5.73
C GLU A 345 -9.98 -3.69 -5.28
N MET A 346 -10.44 -4.31 -4.20
CA MET A 346 -11.78 -4.14 -3.69
C MET A 346 -11.85 -2.95 -2.73
N LEU A 347 -12.46 -1.85 -3.18
CA LEU A 347 -12.80 -0.69 -2.35
C LEU A 347 -14.28 -0.69 -1.92
N ALA A 348 -15.18 -1.11 -2.81
CA ALA A 348 -16.61 -1.04 -2.53
C ALA A 348 -17.06 -1.87 -1.31
N PRO A 349 -16.63 -3.13 -1.11
CA PRO A 349 -17.00 -3.89 0.08
C PRO A 349 -16.50 -3.25 1.38
N THR A 350 -15.26 -2.76 1.40
CA THR A 350 -14.68 -2.09 2.58
C THR A 350 -15.42 -0.80 2.92
N SER A 351 -15.73 0.03 1.92
CA SER A 351 -16.46 1.29 2.11
C SER A 351 -17.92 1.05 2.51
N ALA A 352 -18.57 0.01 1.98
CA ALA A 352 -19.92 -0.36 2.36
C ALA A 352 -20.00 -0.77 3.85
N ILE A 353 -19.07 -1.63 4.30
CA ILE A 353 -18.95 -2.02 5.71
C ILE A 353 -18.71 -0.80 6.61
N ALA A 354 -17.81 0.10 6.21
CA ALA A 354 -17.54 1.34 6.95
C ALA A 354 -18.78 2.26 7.01
N GLY A 355 -19.45 2.50 5.87
CA GLY A 355 -20.65 3.33 5.77
C GLY A 355 -21.83 2.80 6.58
N MET A 356 -21.95 1.47 6.68
CA MET A 356 -22.93 0.80 7.56
C MET A 356 -22.56 0.88 9.05
N GLY A 357 -21.35 1.32 9.40
CA GLY A 357 -20.87 1.43 10.78
C GLY A 357 -20.33 0.12 11.36
N LEU A 358 -19.96 -0.84 10.50
CA LEU A 358 -19.46 -2.16 10.90
C LEU A 358 -17.93 -2.29 10.87
N GLY A 359 -17.19 -1.25 10.46
CA GLY A 359 -15.74 -1.33 10.18
C GLY A 359 -14.88 -1.96 11.29
N ALA A 360 -15.07 -1.56 12.55
CA ALA A 360 -14.33 -2.13 13.68
C ALA A 360 -14.96 -3.41 14.27
N GLU A 361 -16.12 -3.81 13.75
CA GLU A 361 -16.97 -4.86 14.32
C GLU A 361 -16.93 -6.17 13.51
N VAL A 362 -16.27 -6.16 12.34
CA VAL A 362 -16.10 -7.30 11.44
C VAL A 362 -14.65 -7.39 10.96
N ALA A 363 -14.26 -8.55 10.45
CA ALA A 363 -13.01 -8.73 9.73
C ALA A 363 -13.26 -9.03 8.26
N LEU A 364 -12.39 -8.56 7.37
CA LEU A 364 -12.45 -8.80 5.92
C LEU A 364 -11.22 -9.59 5.48
N LEU A 365 -11.43 -10.70 4.76
CA LEU A 365 -10.39 -11.60 4.27
C LEU A 365 -10.54 -11.81 2.76
N THR A 366 -9.43 -11.82 2.04
CA THR A 366 -9.43 -12.14 0.61
C THR A 366 -8.09 -12.69 0.12
N ASP A 367 -8.15 -13.52 -0.93
CA ASP A 367 -7.01 -13.86 -1.78
C ASP A 367 -6.68 -12.77 -2.82
N GLY A 368 -7.55 -11.78 -2.97
CA GLY A 368 -7.33 -10.55 -3.74
C GLY A 368 -6.69 -9.43 -2.93
N ARG A 369 -7.06 -8.18 -3.25
CA ARG A 369 -6.52 -6.97 -2.61
C ARG A 369 -7.66 -6.13 -2.05
N PHE A 370 -7.49 -5.61 -0.85
CA PHE A 370 -8.36 -4.54 -0.34
C PHE A 370 -7.71 -3.20 -0.62
N SER A 371 -8.54 -2.21 -0.97
CA SER A 371 -8.06 -0.84 -1.07
C SER A 371 -7.69 -0.32 0.33
N GLY A 372 -6.68 0.56 0.40
CA GLY A 372 -6.14 1.08 1.66
C GLY A 372 -7.15 1.82 2.56
N ALA A 373 -8.37 2.09 2.09
CA ALA A 373 -9.49 2.78 2.75
C ALA A 373 -10.17 2.02 3.91
N SER A 374 -9.80 0.77 4.16
CA SER A 374 -10.44 -0.04 5.20
C SER A 374 -10.14 0.48 6.61
N ARG A 375 -11.19 0.66 7.43
CA ARG A 375 -11.09 0.82 8.89
C ARG A 375 -11.35 -0.54 9.54
N GLY A 376 -10.47 -1.00 10.43
CA GLY A 376 -10.57 -2.30 11.10
C GLY A 376 -9.66 -3.38 10.48
N ILE A 377 -10.02 -4.65 10.67
CA ILE A 377 -9.19 -5.78 10.20
C ILE A 377 -9.52 -6.10 8.75
N SER A 378 -8.56 -5.86 7.86
CA SER A 378 -8.63 -6.24 6.45
C SER A 378 -7.34 -6.94 6.05
N VAL A 379 -7.46 -8.23 5.74
CA VAL A 379 -6.36 -9.14 5.39
C VAL A 379 -6.48 -9.49 3.92
N GLY A 380 -5.50 -9.06 3.13
CA GLY A 380 -5.41 -9.37 1.70
C GLY A 380 -4.27 -10.32 1.40
N HIS A 381 -4.17 -10.67 0.12
CA HIS A 381 -3.06 -11.46 -0.43
C HIS A 381 -2.94 -12.86 0.19
N ILE A 382 -4.04 -13.42 0.70
CA ILE A 382 -4.04 -14.76 1.29
C ILE A 382 -3.53 -15.75 0.26
N SER A 383 -2.38 -16.35 0.56
CA SER A 383 -1.65 -17.21 -0.38
C SER A 383 -1.44 -18.61 0.21
N PRO A 384 -1.68 -19.69 -0.56
CA PRO A 384 -2.14 -19.71 -1.96
C PRO A 384 -3.58 -19.20 -2.16
N GLU A 385 -3.87 -18.63 -3.34
CA GLU A 385 -5.22 -18.15 -3.69
C GLU A 385 -6.25 -19.28 -3.82
N ALA A 386 -7.55 -18.95 -3.79
CA ALA A 386 -8.62 -19.93 -3.87
C ALA A 386 -8.60 -20.70 -5.20
N ALA A 387 -8.35 -20.02 -6.32
CA ALA A 387 -8.27 -20.63 -7.64
C ALA A 387 -7.08 -21.60 -7.79
N ALA A 388 -6.09 -21.55 -6.90
CA ALA A 388 -4.98 -22.48 -6.82
C ALA A 388 -5.21 -23.63 -5.83
N GLY A 389 -6.40 -23.70 -5.21
CA GLY A 389 -6.72 -24.71 -4.19
C GLY A 389 -6.11 -24.41 -2.83
N GLY A 390 -5.83 -23.14 -2.54
CA GLY A 390 -5.41 -22.70 -1.21
C GLY A 390 -6.49 -22.93 -0.15
N MET A 391 -6.10 -22.86 1.12
CA MET A 391 -6.99 -23.17 2.25
C MET A 391 -8.26 -22.31 2.26
N ILE A 392 -8.17 -21.05 1.80
CA ILE A 392 -9.32 -20.14 1.66
C ILE A 392 -10.43 -20.70 0.72
N ALA A 393 -10.08 -21.56 -0.24
CA ALA A 393 -11.04 -22.24 -1.12
C ALA A 393 -11.88 -23.31 -0.40
N LEU A 394 -11.40 -23.78 0.76
CA LEU A 394 -11.98 -24.89 1.52
C LEU A 394 -12.85 -24.42 2.69
N LEU A 395 -12.94 -23.10 2.92
CA LEU A 395 -13.82 -22.54 3.93
C LEU A 395 -15.28 -22.78 3.55
N GLU A 396 -16.10 -23.05 4.56
CA GLU A 396 -17.55 -23.18 4.51
C GLU A 396 -18.22 -22.18 5.45
N GLN A 397 -19.49 -21.84 5.18
CA GLN A 397 -20.22 -20.86 5.98
C GLN A 397 -20.24 -21.25 7.47
N GLY A 398 -19.85 -20.32 8.33
CA GLY A 398 -19.83 -20.53 9.78
C GLY A 398 -18.56 -21.16 10.36
N ASP A 399 -17.58 -21.55 9.55
CA ASP A 399 -16.27 -21.96 10.09
C ASP A 399 -15.67 -20.82 10.93
N ILE A 400 -15.02 -21.15 12.05
CA ILE A 400 -14.42 -20.14 12.93
C ILE A 400 -13.02 -19.80 12.42
N VAL A 401 -12.81 -18.52 12.11
CA VAL A 401 -11.50 -17.98 11.73
C VAL A 401 -10.95 -17.15 12.88
N CYS A 402 -9.67 -17.36 13.19
CA CYS A 402 -8.91 -16.65 14.21
C CYS A 402 -7.81 -15.82 13.53
N ILE A 403 -7.80 -14.52 13.82
CA ILE A 403 -6.83 -13.55 13.33
C ILE A 403 -6.13 -12.97 14.56
N ASP A 404 -4.85 -13.24 14.71
CA ASP A 404 -4.02 -12.68 15.78
C ASP A 404 -2.94 -11.80 15.16
N VAL A 405 -3.11 -10.49 15.28
CA VAL A 405 -2.21 -9.50 14.67
C VAL A 405 -0.90 -9.42 15.46
N GLU A 406 -0.93 -9.69 16.77
CA GLU A 406 0.25 -9.68 17.64
C GLU A 406 1.12 -10.92 17.40
N GLU A 407 0.51 -12.10 17.42
CA GLU A 407 1.20 -13.36 17.16
C GLU A 407 1.41 -13.64 15.66
N ARG A 408 0.91 -12.75 14.79
CA ARG A 408 1.00 -12.83 13.33
C ARG A 408 0.40 -14.11 12.76
N LEU A 409 -0.73 -14.52 13.34
CA LEU A 409 -1.42 -15.77 13.09
C LEU A 409 -2.71 -15.55 12.28
N LEU A 410 -2.92 -16.38 11.27
CA LEU A 410 -4.17 -16.45 10.51
C LEU A 410 -4.57 -17.92 10.33
N GLU A 411 -5.61 -18.32 11.07
CA GLU A 411 -6.02 -19.72 11.12
C GLU A 411 -7.53 -19.92 10.99
N VAL A 412 -7.92 -21.07 10.44
CA VAL A 412 -9.28 -21.61 10.54
C VAL A 412 -9.31 -22.78 11.53
N ARG A 413 -10.33 -22.81 12.41
CA ARG A 413 -10.56 -23.84 13.43
C ARG A 413 -11.41 -24.99 12.89
N VAL A 414 -10.89 -25.68 11.87
CA VAL A 414 -11.48 -26.91 11.30
C VAL A 414 -10.47 -28.05 11.48
N SER A 415 -10.94 -29.27 11.75
CA SER A 415 -10.05 -30.43 11.91
C SER A 415 -9.37 -30.79 10.59
N ASP A 416 -8.15 -31.31 10.68
CA ASP A 416 -7.39 -31.77 9.50
C ASP A 416 -8.15 -32.83 8.68
N GLU A 417 -8.92 -33.71 9.36
CA GLU A 417 -9.74 -34.73 8.72
C GLU A 417 -10.82 -34.13 7.81
N GLU A 418 -11.52 -33.09 8.28
CA GLU A 418 -12.56 -32.42 7.49
C GLU A 418 -11.94 -31.58 6.37
N LEU A 419 -10.83 -30.88 6.64
CA LEU A 419 -10.12 -30.12 5.61
C LEU A 419 -9.61 -31.01 4.47
N GLU A 420 -9.07 -32.19 4.78
CA GLU A 420 -8.63 -33.16 3.77
C GLU A 420 -9.79 -33.75 2.97
N LYS A 421 -10.97 -33.91 3.59
CA LYS A 421 -12.19 -34.30 2.87
C LYS A 421 -12.60 -33.20 1.89
N ARG A 422 -12.74 -31.96 2.37
CA ARG A 422 -13.11 -30.80 1.53
C ARG A 422 -12.13 -30.60 0.38
N LYS A 423 -10.83 -30.79 0.62
CA LYS A 423 -9.78 -30.71 -0.39
C LYS A 423 -9.92 -31.75 -1.50
N LYS A 424 -10.35 -32.98 -1.18
CA LYS A 424 -10.62 -34.03 -2.19
C LYS A 424 -11.87 -33.74 -3.01
N GLU A 425 -12.84 -33.04 -2.42
CA GLU A 425 -14.09 -32.65 -3.08
C GLU A 425 -13.97 -31.34 -3.86
N TRP A 426 -12.97 -30.51 -3.54
CA TRP A 426 -12.74 -29.22 -4.18
C TRP A 426 -12.48 -29.38 -5.67
N LYS A 427 -13.25 -28.62 -6.46
CA LYS A 427 -13.08 -28.48 -7.90
C LYS A 427 -12.80 -27.02 -8.19
N ARG A 428 -11.73 -26.78 -8.94
CA ARG A 428 -11.42 -25.45 -9.42
C ARG A 428 -12.59 -24.92 -10.26
N PRO A 429 -13.16 -23.75 -9.94
CA PRO A 429 -14.15 -23.11 -10.80
C PRO A 429 -13.57 -22.82 -12.20
N GLU A 430 -14.44 -22.79 -13.21
CA GLU A 430 -14.05 -22.26 -14.53
C GLU A 430 -13.75 -20.75 -14.41
N PRO A 431 -12.80 -20.22 -15.22
CA PRO A 431 -12.39 -18.82 -15.18
C PRO A 431 -13.50 -17.81 -15.51
#